data_AF-A0A7G9R8E1-F1
#
_entry.id   AF-A0A7G9R8E1-F1
#
_cell.length_a   1.000
_cell.length_b   1.000
_cell.length_c   1.000
_cell.angle_alpha   90.00
_cell.angle_beta   90.00
_cell.angle_gamma   90.00
#
_symmetry.space_group_name_H-M   'P 1'
#
loop_
_entity.id
_entity.type
_entity.pdbx_description
1 polymer ?
#
loop_
_entity_poly.entity_id
_entity_poly.type
_entity_poly.pdbx_seq_one_letter_code
_entity_poly.pdbx_strand_id
1 'polypeptide(L)'
;MSRLAPVPNRSFVQELSDRLAVEYAGAVPPGRILAYVVLTKHRLRAIHLDEATRRDLIEASVRRELVRKSVRPLSVVPGQRTRTPVTRAS
;
A
#
# COMPACT_ATOMS: atom_id res chain seq x y z
N MET A 1 25.39 29.03 -13.88
CA MET A 1 23.99 28.89 -14.32
C MET A 1 23.54 27.46 -14.06
N SER A 2 22.96 27.19 -12.90
CA SER A 2 22.46 25.85 -12.54
C SER A 2 21.17 25.58 -13.31
N ARG A 3 21.22 24.72 -14.33
CA ARG A 3 20.03 24.15 -14.94
C ARG A 3 19.35 23.27 -13.89
N LEU A 4 18.30 23.77 -13.25
CA LEU A 4 17.35 22.93 -12.53
C LEU A 4 16.86 21.89 -13.53
N ALA A 5 17.23 20.63 -13.31
CA ALA A 5 16.74 19.50 -14.10
C ALA A 5 15.20 19.55 -14.10
N PRO A 6 14.54 19.24 -15.22
CA PRO A 6 13.08 19.17 -15.25
C PRO A 6 12.64 18.23 -14.14
N VAL A 7 11.83 18.74 -13.20
CA VAL A 7 11.23 17.94 -12.14
C VAL A 7 10.57 16.75 -12.83
N PRO A 8 10.96 15.50 -12.53
CA PRO A 8 10.41 14.35 -13.22
C PRO A 8 8.90 14.39 -13.02
N ASN A 9 8.16 14.46 -14.13
CA ASN A 9 6.70 14.45 -14.15
C ASN A 9 6.26 13.14 -13.49
N ARG A 10 5.93 13.20 -12.19
CA ARG A 10 5.66 12.00 -11.40
C ARG A 10 4.34 11.43 -11.88
N SER A 11 4.32 10.11 -12.13
CA SER A 11 3.07 9.46 -12.49
C SER A 11 2.06 9.60 -11.35
N PHE A 12 0.78 9.74 -11.67
CA PHE A 12 -0.31 9.75 -10.69
C PHE A 12 -0.20 8.60 -9.66
N VAL A 13 0.23 7.41 -10.11
CA VAL A 13 0.43 6.24 -9.24
C VAL A 13 1.49 6.53 -8.17
N GLN A 14 2.60 7.15 -8.55
CA GLN A 14 3.67 7.48 -7.62
C GLN A 14 3.21 8.57 -6.64
N GLU A 15 2.60 9.64 -7.13
CA GLU A 15 2.14 10.75 -6.28
C GLU A 15 1.09 10.32 -5.25
N LEU A 16 0.13 9.48 -5.68
CA LEU A 16 -0.87 8.93 -4.80
C LEU A 16 -0.24 7.95 -3.78
N SER A 17 0.68 7.10 -4.22
CA SER A 17 1.35 6.14 -3.32
C SER A 17 2.20 6.86 -2.28
N ASP A 18 2.94 7.91 -2.68
CA ASP A 18 3.77 8.71 -1.77
C ASP A 18 2.90 9.41 -0.71
N ARG A 19 1.79 10.06 -1.12
CA ARG A 19 0.87 10.70 -0.17
C ARG A 19 0.28 9.70 0.82
N LEU A 20 -0.18 8.55 0.33
CA LEU A 20 -0.77 7.52 1.18
C LEU A 20 0.29 6.86 2.08
N ALA A 21 1.54 6.74 1.64
CA ALA A 21 2.62 6.22 2.48
C ALA A 21 2.90 7.11 3.69
N VAL A 22 2.73 8.43 3.55
CA VAL A 22 2.80 9.37 4.68
C VAL A 22 1.56 9.26 5.56
N GLU A 23 0.36 9.25 4.97
CA GLU A 23 -0.91 9.20 5.71
C GLU A 23 -1.07 7.91 6.54
N TYR A 24 -0.61 6.77 6.02
CA TYR A 24 -0.72 5.45 6.65
C TYR A 24 0.64 4.94 7.18
N ALA A 25 1.58 5.84 7.45
CA ALA A 25 2.89 5.49 7.98
C ALA A 25 2.76 4.67 9.28
N GLY A 26 3.50 3.56 9.36
CA GLY A 26 3.44 2.64 10.51
C GLY A 26 2.23 1.70 10.55
N ALA A 27 1.13 2.02 9.85
CA ALA A 27 -0.03 1.14 9.74
C ALA A 27 0.06 0.18 8.55
N VAL A 28 0.58 0.66 7.41
CA VAL A 28 0.69 -0.13 6.18
C VAL A 28 2.07 0.05 5.53
N PRO A 29 2.78 -1.03 5.16
CA PRO A 29 4.04 -0.91 4.43
C PRO A 29 3.88 -0.19 3.08
N PRO A 30 4.81 0.68 2.67
CA PRO A 30 4.70 1.46 1.44
C PRO A 30 4.58 0.59 0.18
N GLY A 31 5.26 -0.56 0.14
CA GLY A 31 5.12 -1.52 -0.96
C GLY A 31 3.70 -2.09 -1.11
N ARG A 32 2.97 -2.25 0.00
CA ARG A 32 1.55 -2.67 -0.05
C ARG A 32 0.65 -1.55 -0.56
N ILE A 33 0.92 -0.31 -0.16
CA ILE A 33 0.18 0.87 -0.64
C ILE A 33 0.30 0.98 -2.16
N LEU A 34 1.52 0.90 -2.69
CA LEU A 34 1.76 0.91 -4.14
C LEU A 34 1.01 -0.23 -4.85
N ALA A 35 1.05 -1.44 -4.30
CA ALA A 35 0.33 -2.59 -4.87
C ALA A 35 -1.19 -2.35 -4.93
N TYR A 36 -1.78 -1.75 -3.88
CA TYR A 36 -3.21 -1.42 -3.88
C TYR A 36 -3.56 -0.36 -4.91
N VAL A 37 -2.73 0.68 -5.08
CA VAL A 37 -2.93 1.71 -6.09
C VAL A 37 -2.89 1.12 -7.50
N VAL A 38 -1.89 0.29 -7.80
CA VAL A 38 -1.75 -0.37 -9.12
C VAL A 38 -2.92 -1.32 -9.39
N LEU A 39 -3.28 -2.16 -8.43
CA LEU A 39 -4.39 -3.12 -8.57
C LEU A 39 -5.72 -2.40 -8.80
N THR A 40 -5.98 -1.32 -8.06
CA THR A 40 -7.21 -0.52 -8.19
C THR A 40 -7.26 0.17 -9.54
N LYS A 41 -6.15 0.79 -9.98
CA LYS A 41 -6.04 1.37 -11.32
C LYS A 41 -6.33 0.35 -12.41
N HIS A 42 -5.79 -0.88 -12.29
CA HIS A 42 -6.05 -1.95 -13.25
C HIS A 42 -7.52 -2.37 -13.27
N ARG A 43 -8.15 -2.53 -12.10
CA ARG A 43 -9.58 -2.88 -11.98
C ARG A 43 -10.50 -1.86 -12.64
N LEU A 44 -10.18 -0.57 -12.52
CA LEU A 44 -10.98 0.52 -13.05
C LEU A 44 -10.65 0.87 -14.51
N ARG A 45 -9.67 0.20 -15.13
CA ARG A 45 -9.25 0.47 -16.51
C ARG A 45 -10.37 0.27 -17.53
N ALA A 46 -11.25 -0.71 -17.29
CA ALA A 46 -12.36 -1.03 -18.18
C ALA A 46 -13.53 -0.03 -18.09
N ILE A 47 -13.54 0.86 -17.09
CA ILE A 47 -14.62 1.82 -16.89
C ILE A 47 -14.30 3.10 -17.66
N HIS A 48 -15.22 3.49 -18.54
CA HIS A 48 -15.18 4.77 -19.23
C HIS A 48 -15.62 5.89 -18.29
N LEU A 49 -14.63 6.51 -17.68
CA LEU A 49 -14.72 7.72 -16.87
C LEU A 49 -13.73 8.73 -17.44
N ASP A 50 -14.02 10.01 -17.24
CA ASP A 50 -13.01 11.04 -17.42
C ASP A 50 -11.83 10.81 -16.46
N GLU A 51 -10.70 11.42 -16.78
CA GLU A 51 -9.47 11.16 -16.06
C GLU A 51 -9.52 11.63 -14.60
N ALA A 52 -10.18 12.75 -14.31
CA ALA A 52 -10.29 13.30 -12.96
C ALA A 52 -11.14 12.38 -12.08
N THR A 53 -12.34 12.02 -12.53
CA THR A 53 -13.23 11.08 -11.84
C THR A 53 -12.57 9.72 -11.63
N ARG A 54 -11.82 9.22 -12.61
CA ARG A 54 -11.07 7.96 -12.46
C ARG A 54 -10.03 8.07 -11.34
N ARG A 55 -9.28 9.17 -11.26
CA ARG A 55 -8.26 9.39 -10.23
C ARG A 55 -8.89 9.46 -8.83
N ASP A 56 -9.98 10.20 -8.69
CA ASP A 56 -10.72 10.33 -7.42
C ASP A 56 -11.28 8.97 -6.96
N LEU A 57 -11.82 8.20 -7.91
CA LEU A 57 -12.34 6.86 -7.61
C LEU A 57 -11.23 5.88 -7.20
N ILE A 58 -10.06 5.96 -7.83
CA ILE A 58 -8.89 5.17 -7.44
C ILE A 58 -8.49 5.55 -6.01
N GLU A 59 -8.33 6.84 -5.71
CA GLU A 59 -7.95 7.31 -4.38
C GLU A 59 -8.93 6.86 -3.30
N ALA A 60 -10.23 7.09 -3.50
CA ALA A 60 -11.28 6.69 -2.57
C ALA A 60 -11.30 5.17 -2.34
N SER A 61 -11.15 4.37 -3.40
CA SER A 61 -11.12 2.92 -3.32
C SER A 61 -9.91 2.40 -2.55
N VAL A 62 -8.73 2.98 -2.81
CA VAL A 62 -7.49 2.61 -2.10
C VAL A 62 -7.59 2.98 -0.62
N ARG A 63 -8.01 4.20 -0.29
CA ARG A 63 -8.20 4.64 1.12
C ARG A 63 -9.15 3.70 1.86
N ARG A 64 -10.29 3.34 1.25
CA ARG A 64 -11.24 2.40 1.86
C ARG A 64 -10.61 1.04 2.15
N GLU A 65 -9.80 0.52 1.23
CA GLU A 65 -9.11 -0.76 1.43
C GLU A 65 -8.03 -0.66 2.49
N LEU A 66 -7.26 0.44 2.52
CA LEU A 66 -6.25 0.70 3.55
C LEU A 66 -6.88 0.78 4.95
N VAL A 67 -7.99 1.51 5.11
CA VAL A 67 -8.74 1.57 6.38
C VAL A 67 -9.23 0.18 6.81
N ARG A 68 -9.79 -0.61 5.90
CA ARG A 68 -10.23 -1.98 6.23
C ARG A 68 -9.09 -2.87 6.70
N LYS A 69 -7.87 -2.66 6.18
CA LYS A 69 -6.70 -3.48 6.48
C LYS A 69 -5.92 -2.96 7.70
N SER A 70 -5.93 -1.67 7.97
CA SER A 70 -5.33 -1.07 9.18
C SER A 70 -6.19 -1.29 10.43
N VAL A 71 -7.52 -1.35 10.27
CA VAL A 71 -8.45 -1.63 11.38
C VAL A 71 -8.47 -3.10 11.78
N ARG A 72 -7.99 -4.02 10.92
CA ARG A 72 -7.69 -5.37 11.41
C ARG A 72 -6.46 -5.27 12.32
N PRO A 73 -6.57 -5.54 13.63
CA PRO A 73 -5.38 -5.80 14.41
C PRO A 73 -4.61 -6.90 13.67
N LEU A 74 -3.31 -6.72 13.52
CA LEU A 74 -2.38 -7.79 13.15
C LEU A 74 -2.71 -8.94 14.11
N SER A 75 -3.50 -9.89 13.63
CA SER A 75 -3.87 -11.08 14.36
C SER A 75 -2.55 -11.70 14.79
N VAL A 76 -2.39 -11.75 16.11
CA VAL A 76 -1.31 -12.36 16.87
C VAL A 76 -0.68 -13.51 16.09
N VAL A 77 0.64 -13.47 15.96
CA VAL A 77 1.47 -14.58 15.51
C VAL A 77 1.08 -15.84 16.31
N PRO A 78 0.49 -16.89 15.70
CA PRO A 78 0.32 -18.14 16.40
C PRO A 78 1.61 -18.93 16.27
N GLY A 79 2.33 -19.06 17.38
CA GLY A 79 3.25 -20.17 17.59
C GLY A 79 4.70 -19.91 17.23
N GLN A 80 5.40 -19.17 18.09
CA GLN A 80 6.71 -19.66 18.50
C GLN A 80 6.54 -21.09 19.05
N ARG A 81 6.78 -22.09 18.22
CA ARG A 81 7.16 -23.42 18.75
C ARG A 81 8.62 -23.30 19.16
N THR A 82 8.85 -22.84 20.38
CA THR A 82 10.05 -23.17 21.13
C THR A 82 10.08 -24.69 21.28
N ARG A 83 10.70 -25.37 20.32
CA ARG A 83 11.18 -26.74 20.54
C ARG A 83 12.34 -26.62 21.53
N THR A 84 12.03 -26.83 22.80
CA THR A 84 13.01 -27.19 23.81
C THR A 84 13.72 -28.48 23.36
N PRO A 85 15.06 -28.56 23.40
CA PRO A 85 15.75 -29.82 23.23
C PRO A 85 15.53 -30.62 24.52
N VAL A 86 14.73 -31.68 24.44
CA VAL A 86 14.65 -32.66 25.53
C VAL A 86 15.82 -33.60 25.35
N THR A 87 16.93 -33.29 26.02
CA THR A 87 18.00 -34.25 26.29
C THR A 87 17.39 -35.38 27.12
N ARG A 88 17.28 -36.58 26.55
CA ARG A 88 17.07 -37.79 27.35
C ARG A 88 18.26 -38.71 27.16
N ALA A 89 19.11 -38.70 28.18
CA ALA A 89 20.11 -39.71 28.43
C ALA A 89 19.41 -41.04 28.76
N SER A 90 19.86 -42.12 28.13
CA SER A 90 20.03 -43.48 28.70
C SER A 90 20.88 -44.28 27.72
#